data_AF-A0A0F9JWQ3-F1
#
_entry.id   AF-A0A0F9JWQ3-F1
#
_cell.length_a   1.000
_cell.length_b   1.000
_cell.length_c   1.000
_cell.angle_alpha   90.00
_cell.angle_beta   90.00
_cell.angle_gamma   90.00
#
_symmetry.space_group_name_H-M   'P 1'
#
loop_
_entity.id
_entity.type
_entity.pdbx_description
1 polymer ?
#
loop_
_entity_poly.entity_id
_entity_poly.type
_entity_poly.pdbx_seq_one_letter_code
_entity_poly.pdbx_strand_id
1 'polypeptide(L)'
;MTSGVYDRTPETRAKMSASHRGLALSRKTRARISTAKKGTNMNNKHNVTHGHTRRAGGRHTSPTYNSWQGMRQRCTNMKCHAYKNYGGRGIKVCERWSNSFVAFLEDMGERPEGKTLGRIDNDGDYVSSNCRWENPAQQSRNQRHCETCRCRLPRRL
;
A
#
# COMPACT_ATOMS: atom_id res chain seq x y z
N MET A 1 15.75 -23.49 44.61
CA MET A 1 14.77 -22.97 43.64
C MET A 1 15.45 -22.85 42.28
N THR A 2 15.42 -23.90 41.45
CA THR A 2 16.07 -23.91 40.13
C THR A 2 15.03 -23.73 39.03
N SER A 3 14.69 -22.48 38.75
CA SER A 3 13.85 -22.10 37.62
C SER A 3 14.64 -22.29 36.32
N GLY A 4 14.53 -23.47 35.70
CA GLY A 4 15.16 -23.79 34.41
C GLY A 4 14.51 -23.01 33.26
N VAL A 5 15.06 -21.85 32.94
CA VAL A 5 14.81 -21.15 31.68
C VAL A 5 15.61 -21.86 30.58
N TYR A 6 14.99 -22.84 29.93
CA TYR A 6 15.59 -23.45 28.74
C TYR A 6 15.60 -22.44 27.59
N ASP A 7 16.80 -22.18 27.09
CA ASP A 7 17.06 -21.26 26.00
C ASP A 7 16.36 -21.70 24.71
N ARG A 8 15.51 -20.82 24.17
CA ARG A 8 14.70 -21.08 22.97
C ARG A 8 15.52 -20.79 21.71
N THR A 9 16.59 -21.55 21.51
CA THR A 9 17.41 -21.44 20.28
C THR A 9 16.69 -22.07 19.07
N PRO A 10 16.98 -21.61 17.84
CA PRO A 10 16.41 -22.20 16.61
C PRO A 10 16.67 -23.71 16.51
N GLU A 11 17.81 -24.16 17.04
CA GLU A 11 18.23 -25.55 17.07
C GLU A 11 17.37 -26.39 18.04
N THR A 12 17.07 -25.89 19.24
CA THR A 12 16.17 -26.60 20.18
C THR A 12 14.77 -26.71 19.59
N ARG A 13 14.30 -25.66 18.89
CA ARG A 13 13.01 -25.70 18.16
C ARG A 13 13.02 -26.71 17.00
N ALA A 14 14.11 -26.78 16.23
CA ALA A 14 14.24 -27.75 15.15
C ALA A 14 14.28 -29.20 15.66
N LYS A 15 15.00 -29.45 16.76
CA LYS A 15 15.04 -30.76 17.45
C LYS A 15 13.66 -31.18 17.95
N MET A 16 12.95 -30.29 18.64
CA MET A 16 11.57 -30.54 19.13
C MET A 16 10.60 -30.81 17.96
N SER A 17 10.70 -30.06 16.85
CA SER A 17 9.88 -30.30 15.66
C SER A 17 10.18 -31.63 14.97
N ALA A 18 11.45 -32.07 14.98
CA ALA A 18 11.84 -33.34 14.39
C ALA A 18 11.27 -34.53 15.16
N SER A 19 11.24 -34.47 16.50
CA SER A 19 10.72 -35.52 17.38
C SER A 19 9.21 -35.78 17.23
N HIS A 20 8.44 -34.81 16.74
CA HIS A 20 7.00 -34.95 16.55
C HIS A 20 6.58 -35.25 15.09
N ARG A 21 7.53 -35.34 14.14
CA ARG A 21 7.20 -35.67 12.74
C ARG A 21 6.63 -37.09 12.65
N GLY A 22 5.41 -37.21 12.13
CA GLY A 22 4.75 -38.50 11.87
C GLY A 22 3.97 -39.10 13.05
N LEU A 23 4.04 -38.53 14.24
CA LEU A 23 3.23 -38.98 15.38
C LEU A 23 1.80 -38.47 15.26
N ALA A 24 0.87 -39.37 14.93
CA ALA A 24 -0.55 -39.05 14.91
C ALA A 24 -1.04 -38.71 16.33
N LEU A 25 -1.74 -37.59 16.47
CA LEU A 25 -2.32 -37.17 17.75
C LEU A 25 -3.33 -38.22 18.26
N SER A 26 -3.22 -38.60 19.52
CA SER A 26 -4.15 -39.52 20.19
C SER A 26 -5.59 -39.03 20.08
N ARG A 27 -6.56 -39.97 19.98
CA ARG A 27 -8.00 -39.70 19.96
C ARG A 27 -8.44 -38.75 21.09
N LYS A 28 -7.90 -38.94 22.31
CA LYS A 28 -8.20 -38.08 23.46
C LYS A 28 -7.68 -36.64 23.26
N THR A 29 -6.46 -36.50 22.74
CA THR A 29 -5.86 -35.19 22.43
C THR A 29 -6.63 -34.49 21.30
N ARG A 30 -7.04 -35.23 20.27
CA ARG A 30 -7.85 -34.73 19.16
C ARG A 30 -9.22 -34.25 19.63
N ALA A 31 -9.87 -34.97 20.56
CA ALA A 31 -11.13 -34.55 21.16
C ALA A 31 -10.99 -33.25 21.97
N ARG A 32 -9.93 -33.11 22.79
CA ARG A 32 -9.64 -31.88 23.55
C ARG A 32 -9.38 -30.66 22.65
N ILE A 33 -8.64 -30.85 21.56
CA ILE A 33 -8.41 -29.78 20.56
C ILE A 33 -9.72 -29.40 19.84
N SER A 34 -10.58 -30.38 19.55
CA SER A 34 -11.87 -30.16 18.91
C SER A 34 -12.83 -29.39 19.81
N THR A 35 -12.93 -29.74 21.10
CA THR A 35 -13.76 -29.02 22.07
C THR A 35 -13.26 -27.59 22.30
N ALA A 36 -11.93 -27.37 22.33
CA ALA A 36 -11.34 -26.03 22.44
C ALA A 36 -11.60 -25.12 21.22
N LYS A 37 -11.88 -25.68 20.04
CA LYS A 37 -12.21 -24.93 18.81
C LYS A 37 -13.72 -24.72 18.60
N LYS A 38 -14.57 -25.36 19.42
CA LYS A 38 -16.04 -25.32 19.32
C LYS A 38 -16.56 -23.99 19.88
N GLY A 39 -16.34 -22.90 19.16
CA GLY A 39 -16.74 -21.55 19.56
C GLY A 39 -15.91 -20.41 18.99
N THR A 40 -14.81 -20.69 18.27
CA THR A 40 -14.10 -19.63 17.54
C THR A 40 -14.99 -19.18 16.38
N ASN A 41 -15.72 -18.09 16.58
CA ASN A 41 -16.40 -17.36 15.52
C ASN A 41 -15.38 -17.07 14.42
N MET A 42 -15.53 -17.75 13.27
CA MET A 42 -14.74 -17.51 12.05
C MET A 42 -15.16 -16.18 11.41
N ASN A 43 -15.18 -15.10 12.19
CA ASN A 43 -15.10 -13.76 11.65
C ASN A 43 -13.65 -13.55 11.21
N ASN A 44 -13.33 -14.14 10.06
CA ASN A 44 -12.19 -13.79 9.24
C ASN A 44 -12.40 -12.37 8.69
N LYS A 45 -12.48 -11.38 9.59
CA LYS A 45 -12.05 -10.04 9.25
C LYS A 45 -10.56 -10.21 8.98
N HIS A 46 -10.21 -10.45 7.72
CA HIS A 46 -8.84 -10.27 7.25
C HIS A 46 -8.29 -9.04 7.96
N ASN A 47 -7.10 -9.10 8.56
CA ASN A 47 -6.45 -7.92 9.14
C ASN A 47 -6.20 -6.91 8.00
N VAL A 48 -7.24 -6.17 7.64
CA VAL A 48 -7.23 -5.06 6.70
C VAL A 48 -6.84 -3.86 7.53
N THR A 49 -5.53 -3.65 7.73
CA THR A 49 -5.01 -2.55 8.55
C THR A 49 -5.67 -1.21 8.18
N HIS A 50 -6.05 -1.02 6.90
CA HIS A 50 -6.76 0.17 6.40
C HIS A 50 -7.89 -0.13 5.40
N GLY A 51 -8.60 -1.28 5.47
CA GLY A 51 -9.72 -1.57 4.56
C GLY A 51 -9.36 -1.84 3.08
N HIS A 52 -8.09 -1.76 2.69
CA HIS A 52 -7.63 -1.85 1.29
C HIS A 52 -6.77 -3.07 0.93
N THR A 53 -6.69 -4.09 1.80
CA THR A 53 -5.96 -5.33 1.45
C THR A 53 -6.77 -6.20 0.48
N ARG A 54 -6.08 -7.10 -0.23
CA ARG A 54 -6.68 -7.99 -1.23
C ARG A 54 -7.77 -8.84 -0.57
N ARG A 55 -9.02 -8.75 -1.04
CA ARG A 55 -10.07 -9.71 -0.65
C ARG A 55 -9.70 -11.10 -1.18
N ALA A 56 -9.99 -12.14 -0.40
CA ALA A 56 -9.78 -13.52 -0.82
C ALA A 56 -10.48 -13.78 -2.18
N GLY A 57 -9.69 -14.11 -3.21
CA GLY A 57 -10.16 -14.36 -4.58
C GLY A 57 -10.13 -13.16 -5.56
N GLY A 58 -9.77 -11.94 -5.14
CA GLY A 58 -9.86 -10.74 -5.98
C GLY A 58 -8.53 -10.08 -6.31
N ARG A 59 -8.27 -9.84 -7.61
CA ARG A 59 -7.07 -9.18 -8.17
C ARG A 59 -6.99 -7.66 -7.96
N HIS A 60 -7.90 -7.04 -7.21
CA HIS A 60 -8.02 -5.58 -7.20
C HIS A 60 -7.70 -5.00 -5.82
N THR A 61 -6.46 -4.49 -5.69
CA THR A 61 -6.10 -3.48 -4.70
C THR A 61 -6.98 -2.24 -4.88
N SER A 62 -7.28 -1.53 -3.79
CA SER A 62 -8.22 -0.41 -3.87
C SER A 62 -7.74 0.67 -4.84
N PRO A 63 -8.66 1.39 -5.51
CA PRO A 63 -8.26 2.42 -6.45
C PRO A 63 -7.47 3.57 -5.81
N THR A 64 -7.78 3.89 -4.56
CA THR A 64 -7.07 4.85 -3.72
C THR A 64 -5.64 4.39 -3.46
N TYR A 65 -5.46 3.12 -3.05
CA TYR A 65 -4.14 2.53 -2.83
C TYR A 65 -3.31 2.45 -4.11
N ASN A 66 -3.93 2.12 -5.24
CA ASN A 66 -3.25 2.11 -6.55
C ASN A 66 -2.76 3.50 -6.95
N SER A 67 -3.54 4.55 -6.65
CA SER A 67 -3.14 5.93 -6.92
C SER A 67 -1.93 6.33 -6.09
N TRP A 68 -1.93 6.01 -4.79
CA TRP A 68 -0.81 6.24 -3.88
C TRP A 68 0.45 5.46 -4.28
N GLN A 69 0.31 4.17 -4.59
CA GLN A 69 1.42 3.34 -5.06
C GLN A 69 1.98 3.85 -6.39
N GLY A 70 1.11 4.18 -7.33
CA GLY A 70 1.51 4.74 -8.63
C GLY A 70 2.27 6.06 -8.48
N MET A 71 1.81 6.95 -7.60
CA MET A 71 2.52 8.18 -7.25
C MET A 71 3.96 7.90 -6.79
N ARG A 72 4.13 6.98 -5.83
CA ARG A 72 5.46 6.64 -5.30
C ARG A 72 6.35 6.05 -6.39
N GLN A 73 5.85 5.09 -7.17
CA GLN A 73 6.61 4.48 -8.25
C GLN A 73 7.09 5.51 -9.29
N ARG A 74 6.26 6.49 -9.65
CA ARG A 74 6.67 7.55 -10.58
C ARG A 74 7.83 8.39 -10.04
N CYS A 75 7.93 8.58 -8.72
CA CYS A 75 8.93 9.46 -8.11
C CYS A 75 10.21 8.72 -7.69
N THR A 76 10.15 7.43 -7.34
CA THR A 76 11.29 6.71 -6.75
C THR A 76 11.84 5.57 -7.59
N ASN A 77 11.03 4.99 -8.48
CA ASN A 77 11.45 3.81 -9.24
C ASN A 77 12.01 4.22 -10.60
N MET A 78 13.34 4.23 -10.74
CA MET A 78 14.04 4.54 -12.01
C MET A 78 13.64 3.62 -13.18
N LYS A 79 13.16 2.39 -12.90
CA LYS A 79 12.70 1.46 -13.94
C LYS A 79 11.30 1.79 -14.45
N CYS A 80 10.56 2.67 -13.77
CA CYS A 80 9.25 3.11 -14.23
C CYS A 80 9.41 3.99 -15.47
N HIS A 81 8.70 3.69 -16.56
CA HIS A 81 8.74 4.50 -17.80
C HIS A 81 8.38 5.98 -17.58
N ALA A 82 7.55 6.24 -16.57
CA ALA A 82 7.16 7.58 -16.18
C ALA A 82 8.24 8.30 -15.36
N TYR A 83 9.21 7.61 -14.76
CA TYR A 83 10.18 8.20 -13.83
C TYR A 83 10.88 9.44 -14.40
N LYS A 84 11.32 9.39 -15.66
CA LYS A 84 11.96 10.52 -16.36
C LYS A 84 11.13 11.82 -16.33
N ASN A 85 9.80 11.71 -16.27
CA ASN A 85 8.87 12.84 -16.25
C ASN A 85 8.49 13.29 -14.83
N TYR A 86 8.94 12.58 -13.80
CA TYR A 86 8.57 12.81 -12.41
C TYR A 86 9.85 12.79 -11.55
N GLY A 87 10.26 11.63 -11.02
CA GLY A 87 11.46 11.52 -10.19
C GLY A 87 12.73 12.02 -10.86
N GLY A 88 12.89 11.78 -12.17
CA GLY A 88 14.01 12.29 -12.96
C GLY A 88 14.05 13.82 -13.12
N ARG A 89 12.93 14.51 -12.84
CA ARG A 89 12.85 15.98 -12.78
C ARG A 89 13.08 16.53 -11.38
N GLY A 90 13.25 15.67 -10.37
CA GLY A 90 13.33 16.08 -8.97
C GLY A 90 11.98 16.20 -8.26
N ILE A 91 10.87 15.81 -8.89
CA ILE A 91 9.54 15.80 -8.25
C ILE A 91 9.51 14.71 -7.18
N LYS A 92 9.18 15.09 -5.96
CA LYS A 92 9.16 14.22 -4.78
C LYS A 92 7.75 14.04 -4.23
N VAL A 93 7.63 13.05 -3.35
CA VAL A 93 6.47 12.85 -2.49
C VAL A 93 6.83 13.38 -1.12
N CYS A 94 5.94 14.14 -0.49
CA CYS A 94 6.15 14.60 0.87
C CYS A 94 6.39 13.40 1.81
N GLU A 95 7.22 13.59 2.83
CA GLU A 95 7.65 12.50 3.71
C GLU A 95 6.45 11.79 4.38
N ARG A 96 5.45 12.58 4.80
CA ARG A 96 4.20 12.10 5.40
C ARG A 96 3.50 11.08 4.50
N TRP A 97 3.36 11.37 3.21
CA TRP A 97 2.72 10.46 2.26
C TRP A 97 3.65 9.34 1.78
N SER A 98 4.97 9.59 1.70
CA SER A 98 5.93 8.57 1.28
C SER A 98 5.94 7.38 2.25
N ASN A 99 5.80 7.66 3.54
CA ASN A 99 5.93 6.69 4.62
C ASN A 99 4.58 6.13 5.11
N SER A 100 3.46 6.84 4.87
CA SER A 100 2.15 6.43 5.37
C SER A 100 1.04 6.57 4.33
N PHE A 101 0.42 5.44 3.99
CA PHE A 101 -0.81 5.43 3.21
C PHE A 101 -1.99 6.05 3.97
N VAL A 102 -2.04 5.88 5.29
CA VAL A 102 -3.11 6.45 6.13
C VAL A 102 -3.09 7.96 6.04
N ALA A 103 -1.90 8.55 6.15
CA ALA A 103 -1.77 9.99 6.07
C ALA A 103 -2.19 10.54 4.68
N PHE A 104 -1.89 9.80 3.61
CA PHE A 104 -2.42 10.12 2.29
C PHE A 104 -3.96 10.03 2.24
N LEU A 105 -4.54 8.98 2.83
CA LEU A 105 -5.99 8.78 2.87
C LEU A 105 -6.71 9.85 3.72
N GLU A 106 -6.12 10.27 4.84
CA GLU A 106 -6.63 11.36 5.68
C GLU A 106 -6.66 12.69 4.90
N ASP A 107 -5.58 13.00 4.19
CA ASP A 107 -5.45 14.28 3.48
C ASP A 107 -6.29 14.32 2.19
N MET A 108 -6.37 13.21 1.46
CA MET A 108 -7.00 13.15 0.13
C MET A 108 -8.39 12.51 0.11
N GLY A 109 -8.71 11.70 1.12
CA GLY A 109 -9.91 10.86 1.13
C GLY A 109 -9.87 9.71 0.11
N GLU A 110 -10.99 9.00 0.03
CA GLU A 110 -11.20 7.93 -0.95
C GLU A 110 -11.24 8.48 -2.38
N ARG A 111 -10.59 7.77 -3.30
CA ARG A 111 -10.60 8.14 -4.72
C ARG A 111 -12.03 8.05 -5.27
N PRO A 112 -12.63 9.15 -5.73
CA PRO A 112 -13.93 9.10 -6.38
C PRO A 112 -13.84 8.33 -7.70
N GLU A 113 -14.97 7.76 -8.13
CA GLU A 113 -15.05 7.03 -9.39
C GLU A 113 -14.66 7.92 -10.58
N GLY A 114 -13.98 7.33 -11.57
CA GLY A 114 -13.53 8.03 -12.78
C GLY A 114 -12.43 9.08 -12.58
N LYS A 115 -11.90 9.26 -11.36
CA LYS A 115 -10.84 10.24 -11.08
C LYS A 115 -9.47 9.60 -10.88
N THR A 116 -8.42 10.38 -11.13
CA THR A 116 -7.02 10.05 -10.92
C THR A 116 -6.36 11.11 -10.05
N LEU A 117 -5.20 10.78 -9.47
CA LEU A 117 -4.42 11.74 -8.69
C LEU A 117 -3.71 12.71 -9.65
N GLY A 118 -4.16 13.97 -9.65
CA GLY A 118 -3.55 15.07 -10.42
C GLY A 118 -2.78 16.04 -9.53
N ARG A 119 -1.90 16.84 -10.14
CA ARG A 119 -1.23 17.97 -9.49
C ARG A 119 -1.80 19.29 -10.02
N ILE A 120 -1.90 20.30 -9.17
CA ILE A 120 -2.38 21.64 -9.54
C ILE A 120 -1.26 22.38 -10.27
N ASP A 121 -0.07 22.45 -9.65
CA ASP A 121 1.18 22.80 -10.29
C ASP A 121 1.91 21.52 -10.72
N ASN A 122 2.11 21.39 -12.04
CA ASN A 122 2.75 20.23 -12.65
C ASN A 122 4.20 20.03 -12.24
N ASP A 123 4.87 21.12 -11.89
CA ASP A 123 6.29 21.15 -11.56
C ASP A 123 6.53 21.06 -10.05
N GLY A 124 5.48 21.25 -9.25
CA GLY A 124 5.49 21.04 -7.82
C GLY A 124 5.45 19.58 -7.38
N ASP A 125 5.78 19.37 -6.10
CA ASP A 125 5.81 18.07 -5.44
C ASP A 125 4.41 17.49 -5.15
N TYR A 126 4.36 16.19 -4.83
CA TYR A 126 3.17 15.56 -4.27
C TYR A 126 3.04 15.92 -2.78
N VAL A 127 2.22 16.94 -2.52
CA VAL A 127 1.79 17.42 -1.20
C VAL A 127 0.27 17.64 -1.23
N SER A 128 -0.39 17.63 -0.07
CA SER A 128 -1.84 17.84 0.04
C SER A 128 -2.31 19.15 -0.59
N SER A 129 -1.50 20.22 -0.48
CA SER A 129 -1.81 21.53 -1.09
C SER A 129 -1.69 21.56 -2.61
N ASN A 130 -0.91 20.66 -3.22
CA ASN A 130 -0.66 20.63 -4.66
C ASN A 130 -1.38 19.48 -5.37
N CYS A 131 -2.14 18.66 -4.65
CA CYS A 131 -2.75 17.45 -5.18
C CYS A 131 -4.27 17.49 -5.04
N ARG A 132 -4.96 16.98 -6.06
CA ARG A 132 -6.42 16.81 -6.03
C ARG A 132 -6.84 15.63 -6.90
N TRP A 133 -8.05 15.14 -6.66
CA TRP A 133 -8.68 14.17 -7.57
C TRP A 133 -9.14 14.87 -8.84
N GLU A 134 -8.56 14.50 -9.97
CA GLU A 134 -8.86 15.09 -11.28
C GLU A 134 -9.54 14.07 -12.18
N ASN A 135 -10.43 14.55 -13.04
CA ASN A 135 -10.91 13.79 -14.18
C ASN A 135 -9.95 13.95 -15.38
N PRO A 136 -10.04 13.07 -16.41
CA PRO A 136 -9.15 13.15 -17.57
C PRO A 136 -9.14 14.51 -18.29
N ALA A 137 -10.28 15.22 -18.33
CA ALA A 137 -10.38 16.54 -18.94
C ALA A 137 -9.66 17.63 -18.13
N GLN A 138 -9.67 17.55 -16.79
CA GLN A 138 -8.89 18.41 -15.90
C GLN A 138 -7.40 18.14 -16.07
N GLN A 139 -7.01 16.87 -16.07
CA GLN A 139 -5.61 16.48 -16.25
C GLN A 139 -5.07 16.90 -17.63
N SER A 140 -5.90 16.88 -18.67
CA SER A 140 -5.54 17.38 -20.01
C SER A 140 -5.26 18.88 -20.05
N ARG A 141 -6.02 19.68 -19.31
CA ARG A 141 -5.78 21.13 -19.19
C ARG A 141 -4.50 21.46 -18.40
N ASN A 142 -4.06 20.51 -17.57
CA ASN A 142 -2.79 20.54 -16.87
C ASN A 142 -1.70 19.79 -17.66
N GLN A 143 -1.76 19.74 -19.00
CA GLN A 143 -0.63 19.22 -19.78
C GLN A 143 0.41 20.31 -20.01
N ARG A 144 1.68 19.91 -19.99
CA ARG A 144 2.79 20.78 -20.37
C ARG A 144 2.61 21.19 -21.83
N HIS A 145 2.69 22.48 -22.10
CA HIS A 145 2.75 22.98 -23.46
C HIS A 145 4.19 22.86 -23.97
N CYS A 146 4.34 22.52 -25.25
CA CYS A 146 5.64 22.54 -25.91
C CYS A 146 6.09 23.99 -26.05
N GLU A 147 7.17 24.39 -25.36
CA GLU A 147 7.69 25.77 -25.44
C GLU A 147 8.13 26.17 -26.86
N THR A 148 8.48 25.20 -27.70
CA THR A 148 8.92 25.44 -29.09
C THR A 148 7.77 25.61 -30.09
N CYS A 149 6.52 25.29 -29.73
CA CYS A 149 5.36 25.66 -30.55
C CYS A 149 4.88 27.05 -30.13
N ARG A 150 5.27 28.09 -30.90
CA ARG A 150 4.88 29.51 -30.74
C ARG A 150 3.38 29.81 -30.97
N CYS A 151 2.48 29.00 -30.42
CA CYS A 151 1.04 29.19 -30.56
C CYS A 151 0.32 29.13 -29.21
N ARG A 152 0.71 29.99 -28.26
CA ARG A 152 -0.21 30.82 -27.43
C ARG A 152 0.55 31.57 -26.33
N LEU A 153 0.19 32.84 -26.16
CA LEU A 153 0.70 33.85 -25.23
C LEU A 153 0.68 33.39 -23.76
N PRO A 154 1.52 34.00 -22.88
CA PRO A 154 1.57 33.66 -21.46
C PRO A 154 0.24 33.93 -20.74
N ARG A 155 -0.06 33.08 -19.76
CA ARG A 155 -1.20 33.28 -18.84
C ARG A 155 -0.99 34.61 -18.12
N ARG A 156 -1.91 35.57 -18.33
CA ARG A 156 -1.96 36.79 -17.51
C ARG A 156 -2.24 36.38 -16.06
N LEU A 157 -1.47 37.00 -15.16
CA LEU A 157 -1.60 36.90 -13.71
C LEU A 157 -3.00 37.32 -13.25
#